data_AF-A0A0F3RUC9-F1
#
_entry.id   AF-A0A0F3RUC9-F1
#
_cell.length_a   1.000
_cell.length_b   1.000
_cell.length_c   1.000
_cell.angle_alpha   90.00
_cell.angle_beta   90.00
_cell.angle_gamma   90.00
#
_symmetry.space_group_name_H-M   'P 1'
#
loop_
_entity.id
_entity.type
_entity.pdbx_description
1 polymer ?
#
loop_
_entity_poly.entity_id
_entity_poly.type
_entity_poly.pdbx_seq_one_letter_code
_entity_poly.pdbx_strand_id
1 'polypeptide(L)' 'MSDTLTIIERVTIQLSRNRHAGIKPGTQRDLATYIDKSPAYVGEILRGSKLGPSGRKYLEKILTYVGIEN' A
#
# COMPACT_ATOMS: atom_id res chain seq x y z
N MET A 1 16.27 -19.03 -0.99
CA MET A 1 15.68 -17.72 -1.37
C MET A 1 15.08 -17.14 -0.10
N SER A 2 15.12 -15.83 0.10
CA SER A 2 14.45 -15.23 1.27
C SER A 2 12.94 -15.37 1.07
N ASP A 3 12.26 -16.15 1.90
CA ASP A 3 10.80 -16.38 1.88
C ASP A 3 9.97 -15.14 2.30
N THR A 4 10.58 -13.95 2.29
CA THR A 4 9.98 -12.71 2.75
C THR A 4 9.37 -11.95 1.57
N LEU A 5 8.05 -11.78 1.61
CA LEU A 5 7.33 -10.94 0.65
C LEU A 5 7.77 -9.47 0.74
N THR A 6 7.94 -8.85 -0.43
CA THR A 6 8.17 -7.40 -0.53
C THR A 6 6.93 -6.62 -0.08
N ILE A 7 7.11 -5.33 0.23
CA ILE A 7 6.01 -4.43 0.63
C ILE A 7 4.89 -4.41 -0.42
N ILE A 8 5.25 -4.30 -1.70
CA ILE A 8 4.25 -4.25 -2.78
C ILE A 8 3.46 -5.56 -2.89
N GLU A 9 4.10 -6.71 -2.68
CA GLU A 9 3.43 -8.02 -2.68
C GLU A 9 2.48 -8.15 -1.48
N ARG A 10 2.96 -7.80 -0.27
CA ARG A 10 2.13 -7.79 0.95
C ARG A 10 0.88 -6.94 0.77
N VAL A 11 1.05 -5.70 0.29
CA VAL A 11 -0.06 -4.77 0.03
C VAL A 11 -1.00 -5.32 -1.04
N THR A 12 -0.48 -5.88 -2.13
CA THR A 12 -1.31 -6.42 -3.22
C THR A 12 -2.19 -7.58 -2.73
N ILE A 13 -1.62 -8.50 -1.95
CA ILE A 13 -2.35 -9.62 -1.36
C ILE A 13 -3.46 -9.09 -0.43
N GLN A 14 -3.13 -8.13 0.42
CA GLN A 14 -4.11 -7.61 1.38
C GLN A 14 -5.23 -6.81 0.71
N LEU A 15 -4.94 -6.01 -0.33
CA LEU A 15 -5.97 -5.36 -1.15
C LEU A 15 -6.90 -6.38 -1.81
N SER A 16 -6.35 -7.51 -2.28
CA SER A 16 -7.14 -8.60 -2.87
C SER A 16 -8.09 -9.24 -1.84
N ARG A 17 -7.58 -9.53 -0.63
CA ARG A 17 -8.38 -10.04 0.49
C ARG A 17 -9.48 -9.08 0.89
N ASN A 18 -9.14 -7.80 1.05
CA ASN A 18 -10.09 -6.75 1.39
C ASN A 18 -11.20 -6.63 0.34
N ARG A 19 -10.83 -6.65 -0.96
CA ARG A 19 -11.80 -6.65 -2.05
C ARG A 19 -12.74 -7.86 -1.99
N HIS A 20 -12.20 -9.05 -1.75
CA HIS A 20 -13.01 -10.26 -1.64
C HIS A 20 -13.98 -10.21 -0.45
N ALA A 21 -13.56 -9.62 0.66
CA ALA A 21 -14.38 -9.41 1.85
C ALA A 21 -15.31 -8.19 1.76
N GLY A 22 -15.29 -7.42 0.67
CA GLY A 22 -16.11 -6.22 0.50
C GLY A 22 -15.71 -5.03 1.39
N ILE A 23 -14.49 -5.02 1.92
CA ILE A 23 -13.96 -3.96 2.79
C ILE A 23 -12.95 -3.07 2.06
N LYS A 24 -12.81 -1.81 2.51
CA LYS A 24 -11.81 -0.88 1.98
C LYS A 24 -10.55 -0.87 2.85
N PRO A 25 -9.36 -0.63 2.26
CA PRO A 25 -9.11 -0.45 0.82
C PRO A 25 -9.05 -1.78 0.07
N GLY A 26 -9.65 -1.86 -1.12
CA GLY A 26 -9.64 -3.06 -1.99
C GLY A 26 -8.90 -2.86 -3.32
N THR A 27 -8.43 -1.65 -3.58
CA THR A 27 -7.74 -1.26 -4.80
C THR A 27 -6.63 -0.24 -4.51
N GLN A 28 -5.65 -0.13 -5.41
CA GLN A 28 -4.64 0.93 -5.33
C GLN A 28 -5.26 2.34 -5.49
N ARG A 29 -6.42 2.44 -6.15
CA ARG A 29 -7.16 3.71 -6.26
C ARG A 29 -7.73 4.13 -4.90
N ASP A 30 -8.21 3.20 -4.08
CA ASP A 30 -8.66 3.51 -2.72
C ASP A 30 -7.52 4.08 -1.87
N LEU A 31 -6.32 3.47 -1.98
CA LEU A 31 -5.12 3.98 -1.32
C LEU A 31 -4.77 5.40 -1.79
N ALA A 32 -4.81 5.63 -3.11
CA ALA A 32 -4.53 6.93 -3.71
C ALA A 32 -5.50 8.02 -3.24
N THR A 33 -6.80 7.71 -3.18
CA THR A 33 -7.83 8.59 -2.62
C THR A 33 -7.58 8.87 -1.14
N TYR A 34 -7.22 7.86 -0.35
CA TYR A 34 -6.99 8.01 1.09
C TYR A 34 -5.82 8.96 1.42
N ILE A 35 -4.74 8.91 0.64
CA ILE A 35 -3.56 9.77 0.86
C ILE A 35 -3.57 11.05 0.01
N ASP A 36 -4.64 11.31 -0.74
CA ASP A 36 -4.77 12.42 -1.68
C ASP A 36 -3.59 12.53 -2.66
N LYS A 37 -3.31 11.43 -3.38
CA LYS A 37 -2.24 11.34 -4.39
C LYS A 37 -2.70 10.55 -5.61
N SER A 38 -1.87 10.52 -6.65
CA SER A 38 -2.14 9.70 -7.84
C SER A 38 -1.84 8.21 -7.58
N PRO A 39 -2.52 7.29 -8.28
CA PRO A 39 -2.18 5.86 -8.22
C PRO A 39 -0.74 5.55 -8.62
N ALA A 40 -0.19 6.32 -9.57
CA ALA A 40 1.21 6.21 -9.98
C ALA A 40 2.15 6.49 -8.80
N TYR A 41 1.89 7.56 -8.04
CA TYR A 41 2.67 7.92 -6.86
C TYR A 41 2.60 6.86 -5.76
N VAL A 42 1.43 6.26 -5.53
CA VAL A 42 1.30 5.10 -4.63
C VAL A 42 2.20 3.95 -5.09
N GLY A 43 2.22 3.65 -6.38
CA GLY A 43 3.07 2.60 -6.94
C GLY A 43 4.56 2.88 -6.76
N GLU A 44 5.00 4.13 -6.91
CA GLU A 44 6.38 4.55 -6.64
C GLU A 44 6.77 4.40 -5.16
N ILE A 45 5.83 4.68 -4.23
CA ILE A 45 6.06 4.45 -2.79
C ILE A 45 6.19 2.96 -2.49
N LEU A 46 5.26 2.14 -2.98
CA LEU A 46 5.23 0.70 -2.71
C LEU A 46 6.46 -0.04 -3.28
N ARG A 47 7.00 0.45 -4.40
CA ARG A 47 8.25 -0.05 -5.00
C ARG A 47 9.51 0.50 -4.35
N GLY A 48 9.38 1.42 -3.39
CA GLY A 48 10.49 2.03 -2.69
C GLY A 48 11.18 3.20 -3.42
N SER A 49 10.75 3.55 -4.63
CA SER A 49 11.37 4.58 -5.47
C SER A 49 11.18 6.01 -4.94
N LYS A 50 10.17 6.24 -4.08
CA LYS A 50 9.91 7.54 -3.45
C LYS A 50 9.83 7.46 -1.92
N LEU A 51 10.87 6.92 -1.27
CA LEU A 51 10.96 6.79 0.20
C LEU A 51 11.75 7.92 0.90
N GLY A 52 11.61 9.16 0.43
CA GLY A 52 12.01 10.34 1.20
C GLY A 52 11.14 10.52 2.46
N PRO A 53 11.39 11.55 3.30
CA PRO A 53 10.66 11.76 4.56
C PRO A 53 9.13 11.74 4.41
N SER A 54 8.60 12.42 3.39
CA SER A 54 7.15 12.42 3.11
C SER A 54 6.66 11.08 2.58
N GLY A 55 7.46 10.39 1.77
CA GLY A 55 7.11 9.10 1.20
C GLY A 55 7.00 7.99 2.24
N ARG A 56 7.89 7.99 3.24
CA ARG A 56 7.80 7.07 4.39
C ARG A 56 6.53 7.29 5.22
N LYS A 57 6.15 8.55 5.46
CA LYS A 57 4.88 8.88 6.12
C LYS A 57 3.67 8.36 5.34
N TYR A 58 3.69 8.46 4.01
CA TYR A 58 2.62 7.91 3.19
C TYR A 58 2.64 6.38 3.16
N LEU A 59 3.82 5.76 3.16
CA LEU A 59 3.94 4.31 3.25
C LEU A 59 3.34 3.80 4.57
N GLU A 60 3.69 4.40 5.71
CA GLU A 60 3.11 4.06 7.01
C GLU A 60 1.58 4.17 7.00
N LYS A 61 1.05 5.30 6.50
CA LYS A 61 -0.40 5.48 6.33
C LYS A 61 -1.04 4.40 5.46
N ILE A 62 -0.40 4.03 4.35
CA ILE A 62 -0.90 2.96 3.46
C ILE A 62 -0.92 1.62 4.20
N LEU A 63 0.15 1.27 4.91
CA LEU A 63 0.26 0.01 5.66
C LEU A 63 -0.80 -0.07 6.76
N THR A 64 -0.99 1.00 7.54
CA THR A 64 -2.07 1.09 8.53
C THR A 64 -3.44 0.93 7.87
N TYR A 65 -3.71 1.65 6.78
CA TYR A 65 -5.04 1.63 6.17
C TYR A 65 -5.39 0.28 5.54
N VAL A 66 -4.41 -0.41 4.95
CA VAL A 66 -4.62 -1.74 4.37
C VAL A 66 -4.66 -2.85 5.44
N GLY A 67 -4.28 -2.56 6.70
CA GLY A 67 -4.31 -3.51 7.81
C GLY A 67 -3.06 -4.39 7.90
N ILE A 68 -1.91 -3.87 7.48
CA ILE A 68 -0.61 -4.55 7.62
C ILE A 68 0.13 -3.91 8.79
N GLU A 69 0.28 -4.67 9.88
CA GLU A 69 1.12 -4.29 11.00
C GLU A 69 2.62 -4.56 10.68
N ASN A 70 3.48 -3.74 11.29
CA ASN A 70 4.94 -3.87 11.20
C ASN A 70 5.45 -4.95 12.16
#